data_AF-A0A6J7KD57-F1
#
_entry.id   AF-A0A6J7KD57-F1
#
_cell.length_a   1.000
_cell.length_b   1.000
_cell.length_c   1.000
_cell.angle_alpha   90.00
_cell.angle_beta   90.00
_cell.angle_gamma   90.00
#
_symmetry.space_group_name_H-M   'P 1'
#
loop_
_entity.id
_entity.type
_entity.pdbx_description
1 polymer ?
#
loop_
_entity_poly.entity_id
_entity_poly.type
_entity_poly.pdbx_seq_one_letter_code
_entity_poly.pdbx_strand_id
1 'polypeptide(L)'
;MTIWSPLRDIGATLPDSKVKTCEQHLAPISGWIGGRGAYLTREVAISATFGGVAFTGTPTLRLTRSDHERILASCYDGLPNEACGLLGGPALGALEEPTGVVTQVFPTSNVDASSLTYTVDGKEMLRAMRSMDEVGEVLVGCWHSHTHTEAYPSPTDVRTAAANPNWIYVIVSLKPEHGQPVLRAYRMRDGVIAEVAVDVVG
;
A
#
# COMPACT_ATOMS: atom_id res chain seq x y z
N MET A 1 3.18 60.18 20.40
CA MET A 1 4.06 59.05 20.74
C MET A 1 3.64 57.88 19.88
N THR A 2 4.24 57.76 18.69
CA THR A 2 5.30 56.78 18.34
C THR A 2 4.66 55.46 17.88
N ILE A 3 4.30 55.30 16.59
CA ILE A 3 5.13 54.83 15.45
C ILE A 3 5.28 53.29 15.42
N TRP A 4 5.04 52.72 14.22
CA TRP A 4 5.61 51.47 13.66
C TRP A 4 5.04 50.07 14.00
N SER A 5 4.49 49.42 12.96
CA SER A 5 4.91 48.08 12.49
C SER A 5 6.11 48.31 11.52
N PRO A 6 7.15 47.45 11.35
CA PRO A 6 7.02 46.11 10.74
C PRO A 6 8.14 45.04 11.00
N LEU A 7 7.92 43.84 10.43
CA LEU A 7 8.86 42.88 9.77
C LEU A 7 10.28 42.60 10.33
N ARG A 8 10.62 41.29 10.45
CA ARG A 8 11.76 40.59 9.82
C ARG A 8 11.92 39.16 10.34
N ASP A 9 11.80 38.15 9.46
CA ASP A 9 12.87 37.46 8.73
C ASP A 9 13.76 36.54 9.60
N ILE A 10 13.51 35.24 9.50
CA ILE A 10 14.53 34.17 9.43
C ILE A 10 13.80 33.03 8.67
N GLY A 11 14.10 32.66 7.44
CA GLY A 11 15.39 32.58 6.78
C GLY A 11 16.00 31.20 7.02
N ALA A 12 15.49 30.14 6.38
CA ALA A 12 16.26 28.92 6.08
C ALA A 12 15.51 28.00 5.12
N THR A 13 16.20 27.64 4.05
CA THR A 13 15.79 26.82 2.90
C THR A 13 16.25 25.36 3.03
N LEU A 14 15.39 24.43 2.56
CA LEU A 14 15.62 23.08 1.98
C LEU A 14 16.15 21.93 2.89
N PRO A 15 15.99 20.62 2.54
CA PRO A 15 15.31 19.99 1.39
C PRO A 15 14.33 18.81 1.70
N ASP A 16 13.41 18.61 0.75
CA ASP A 16 12.87 17.37 0.13
C ASP A 16 12.85 16.01 0.89
N SER A 17 11.64 15.47 1.11
CA SER A 17 11.43 14.03 1.40
C SER A 17 10.14 13.51 0.76
N LYS A 18 10.25 12.31 0.15
CA LYS A 18 9.46 11.80 -0.97
C LYS A 18 8.03 11.36 -0.60
N VAL A 19 7.08 12.28 -0.70
CA VAL A 19 5.68 11.94 -1.01
C VAL A 19 5.59 11.87 -2.54
N LYS A 20 5.25 10.70 -3.09
CA LYS A 20 4.95 10.61 -4.53
C LYS A 20 3.45 10.74 -4.71
N THR A 21 3.01 11.96 -5.01
CA THR A 21 1.76 12.18 -5.72
C THR A 21 1.91 11.63 -7.15
N CYS A 22 0.89 10.96 -7.66
CA CYS A 22 0.86 10.55 -9.07
C CYS A 22 0.50 11.78 -9.92
N GLU A 23 1.47 12.65 -10.24
CA GLU A 23 1.27 13.77 -11.16
C GLU A 23 1.26 13.30 -12.63
N GLN A 24 0.29 13.80 -13.39
CA GLN A 24 0.09 13.54 -14.81
C GLN A 24 1.15 14.31 -15.62
N HIS A 25 1.83 13.61 -16.54
CA HIS A 25 2.93 14.12 -17.37
C HIS A 25 2.51 15.24 -18.33
N LEU A 26 3.18 16.39 -18.24
CA LEU A 26 3.65 17.21 -19.38
C LEU A 26 5.05 17.76 -19.03
N ALA A 27 6.07 17.40 -19.82
CA ALA A 27 7.44 17.96 -19.79
C ALA A 27 7.64 18.88 -21.03
N PRO A 28 8.72 19.71 -21.19
CA PRO A 28 10.03 19.76 -20.48
C PRO A 28 10.45 21.20 -20.02
N ILE A 29 11.56 21.54 -19.33
CA ILE A 29 13.02 21.42 -19.64
C ILE A 29 13.95 21.83 -18.45
N SER A 30 15.12 21.15 -18.35
CA SER A 30 16.47 21.57 -17.85
C SER A 30 16.86 21.65 -16.35
N GLY A 31 18.00 21.01 -16.00
CA GLY A 31 18.94 21.47 -14.94
C GLY A 31 19.35 20.47 -13.82
N TRP A 32 20.59 19.97 -13.83
CA TRP A 32 21.31 19.25 -12.73
C TRP A 32 21.71 20.21 -11.56
N ILE A 33 22.09 19.84 -10.31
CA ILE A 33 23.28 19.08 -9.81
C ILE A 33 23.14 18.69 -8.29
N GLY A 34 23.39 17.40 -7.93
CA GLY A 34 24.22 16.83 -6.82
C GLY A 34 23.98 17.01 -5.28
N GLY A 35 24.01 15.87 -4.52
CA GLY A 35 24.72 15.77 -3.20
C GLY A 35 24.11 15.04 -1.95
N ARG A 36 24.64 13.85 -1.62
CA ARG A 36 24.70 12.96 -0.40
C ARG A 36 24.25 13.38 1.05
N GLY A 37 23.61 12.45 1.80
CA GLY A 37 24.04 12.01 3.18
C GLY A 37 23.06 11.97 4.41
N ALA A 38 22.73 10.74 4.88
CA ALA A 38 22.52 10.23 6.27
C ALA A 38 21.34 10.65 7.22
N TYR A 39 20.85 9.64 7.97
CA TYR A 39 19.70 9.52 8.89
C TYR A 39 19.93 10.00 10.35
N LEU A 40 18.88 10.50 11.02
CA LEU A 40 18.40 10.12 12.38
C LEU A 40 17.11 10.91 12.73
N THR A 41 16.10 10.19 13.23
CA THR A 41 14.68 10.57 13.33
C THR A 41 14.31 11.22 14.67
N ARG A 42 13.55 12.33 14.66
CA ARG A 42 12.68 12.76 15.77
C ARG A 42 11.25 12.90 15.27
N GLU A 43 10.32 12.26 15.96
CA GLU A 43 8.87 12.32 15.76
C GLU A 43 8.36 13.77 15.82
N VAL A 44 7.63 14.20 14.79
CA VAL A 44 6.66 15.29 14.89
C VAL A 44 5.43 14.91 14.07
N ALA A 45 4.30 14.71 14.76
CA ALA A 45 2.99 14.55 14.17
C ALA A 45 2.54 15.86 13.51
N ILE A 46 2.06 15.81 12.27
CA ILE A 46 1.42 16.96 11.60
C ILE A 46 -0.06 16.63 11.36
N SER A 47 -0.91 17.41 12.00
CA SER A 47 -2.36 17.48 11.80
C SER A 47 -2.65 18.32 10.56
N ALA A 48 -3.19 17.70 9.51
CA ALA A 48 -3.81 18.41 8.39
C ALA A 48 -5.34 18.29 8.53
N THR A 49 -6.00 19.43 8.75
CA THR A 49 -7.45 19.51 8.94
C THR A 49 -8.12 19.89 7.62
N PHE A 50 -8.62 18.89 6.90
CA PHE A 50 -9.74 19.03 5.97
C PHE A 50 -10.76 17.98 6.40
N GLY A 51 -11.95 18.40 6.85
CA GLY A 51 -13.07 17.46 7.04
C GLY A 51 -12.79 16.26 7.96
N GLY A 52 -11.88 16.41 8.92
CA GLY A 52 -11.96 15.77 10.24
C GLY A 52 -11.98 14.25 10.35
N VAL A 53 -11.14 13.51 9.62
CA VAL A 53 -10.52 12.30 10.19
C VAL A 53 -9.07 12.26 9.73
N ALA A 54 -8.16 12.76 10.57
CA ALA A 54 -6.75 12.42 10.42
C ALA A 54 -6.65 10.89 10.56
N PHE A 55 -6.05 10.21 9.59
CA PHE A 55 -5.81 8.77 9.68
C PHE A 55 -4.81 8.55 10.84
N THR A 56 -5.33 8.27 12.03
CA THR A 56 -4.51 7.99 13.21
C THR A 56 -3.91 6.60 13.06
N GLY A 57 -2.77 6.52 12.37
CA GLY A 57 -1.94 5.32 12.22
C GLY A 57 -2.53 4.26 11.30
N THR A 58 -1.92 4.06 10.13
CA THR A 58 -2.14 2.87 9.30
C THR A 58 -1.95 1.61 10.16
N PRO A 59 -2.99 0.75 10.33
CA PRO A 59 -2.86 -0.43 11.16
C PRO A 59 -1.76 -1.31 10.58
N THR A 60 -0.86 -1.82 11.43
CA THR A 60 0.15 -2.80 11.02
C THR A 60 -0.55 -4.04 10.48
N LEU A 61 -0.18 -4.46 9.26
CA LEU A 61 -0.63 -5.71 8.69
C LEU A 61 0.07 -6.86 9.42
N ARG A 62 -0.68 -7.70 10.11
CA ARG A 62 -0.19 -8.88 10.83
C ARG A 62 -0.53 -10.14 10.05
N LEU A 63 0.50 -10.85 9.63
CA LEU A 63 0.40 -12.14 8.94
C LEU A 63 0.98 -13.22 9.83
N THR A 64 0.37 -14.39 9.89
CA THR A 64 1.07 -15.56 10.44
C THR A 64 2.23 -15.92 9.52
N ARG A 65 3.27 -16.59 10.05
CA ARG A 65 4.35 -17.14 9.20
C ARG A 65 3.80 -18.01 8.06
N SER A 66 2.82 -18.86 8.35
CA SER A 66 2.17 -19.71 7.35
C SER A 66 1.43 -18.92 6.27
N ASP A 67 0.75 -17.83 6.63
CA ASP A 67 0.05 -16.98 5.65
C ASP A 67 1.05 -16.23 4.77
N HIS A 68 2.13 -15.70 5.37
CA HIS A 68 3.20 -15.06 4.64
C HIS A 68 3.84 -16.02 3.62
N GLU A 69 4.21 -17.23 4.05
CA GLU A 69 4.77 -18.26 3.17
C GLU A 69 3.79 -18.69 2.08
N ARG A 70 2.50 -18.81 2.41
CA ARG A 70 1.44 -19.14 1.44
C ARG A 70 1.31 -18.08 0.35
N ILE A 71 1.37 -16.79 0.69
CA ILE A 71 1.38 -15.69 -0.28
C ILE A 71 2.60 -15.83 -1.20
N LEU A 72 3.81 -15.94 -0.62
CA LEU A 72 5.04 -16.01 -1.41
C LEU A 72 5.07 -17.23 -2.34
N ALA A 73 4.66 -18.40 -1.85
CA ALA A 73 4.56 -19.61 -2.68
C ALA A 73 3.60 -19.41 -3.84
N SER A 74 2.43 -18.81 -3.58
CA SER A 74 1.45 -18.51 -4.63
C SER A 74 1.99 -17.54 -5.68
N CYS A 75 2.82 -16.56 -5.28
CA CYS A 75 3.50 -15.66 -6.19
C CYS A 75 4.48 -16.40 -7.12
N TYR A 76 5.26 -17.35 -6.58
CA TYR A 76 6.16 -18.16 -7.38
C TYR A 76 5.43 -19.09 -8.35
N ASP A 77 4.36 -19.75 -7.88
CA ASP A 77 3.53 -20.65 -8.69
C ASP A 77 2.83 -19.91 -9.84
N GLY A 78 2.55 -18.61 -9.68
CA GLY A 78 1.91 -17.78 -10.70
C GLY A 78 2.81 -17.35 -11.86
N LEU A 79 4.13 -17.50 -11.75
CA LEU A 79 5.06 -17.11 -12.82
C LEU A 79 4.75 -17.84 -14.14
N PRO A 80 4.87 -17.16 -15.31
CA PRO A 80 5.44 -15.83 -15.51
C PRO A 80 4.44 -14.67 -15.36
N ASN A 81 3.21 -14.94 -14.94
CA ASN A 81 2.17 -13.94 -14.76
C ASN A 81 2.18 -13.38 -13.33
N GLU A 82 1.46 -12.28 -13.11
CA GLU A 82 1.15 -11.84 -11.75
C GLU A 82 0.19 -12.83 -11.11
N ALA A 83 0.53 -13.32 -9.92
CA ALA A 83 -0.39 -13.99 -9.02
C ALA A 83 -1.19 -12.95 -8.25
N CYS A 84 -2.42 -13.30 -7.83
CA CYS A 84 -3.24 -12.45 -6.99
C CYS A 84 -4.06 -13.25 -5.97
N GLY A 85 -4.56 -12.57 -4.96
CA GLY A 85 -5.43 -13.15 -3.96
C GLY A 85 -6.07 -12.14 -3.04
N LEU A 86 -6.86 -12.64 -2.11
CA LEU A 86 -7.64 -11.85 -1.17
C LEU A 86 -7.16 -12.11 0.27
N LEU A 87 -7.34 -11.11 1.11
CA LEU A 87 -7.05 -11.15 2.54
C LEU A 87 -8.35 -11.03 3.32
N GLY A 88 -8.57 -11.98 4.22
CA GLY A 88 -9.68 -12.01 5.15
C GLY A 88 -9.26 -11.62 6.56
N GLY A 89 -10.13 -10.93 7.28
CA GLY A 89 -9.87 -10.57 8.67
C GLY A 89 -10.92 -9.66 9.31
N PRO A 90 -10.75 -9.35 10.60
CA PRO A 90 -11.67 -8.47 11.30
C PRO A 90 -11.54 -7.02 10.84
N ALA A 91 -12.69 -6.37 10.71
CA ALA A 91 -12.83 -4.95 10.39
C ALA A 91 -13.73 -4.26 11.43
N LEU A 92 -13.59 -2.95 11.57
CA LEU A 92 -14.27 -2.14 12.58
C LEU A 92 -15.06 -0.99 11.96
N GLY A 93 -16.19 -0.68 12.61
CA GLY A 93 -17.03 0.47 12.27
C GLY A 93 -17.87 0.27 11.00
N ALA A 94 -18.72 1.26 10.72
CA ALA A 94 -19.67 1.20 9.60
C ALA A 94 -19.03 1.23 8.20
N LEU A 95 -17.73 1.58 8.13
CA LEU A 95 -16.96 1.61 6.89
C LEU A 95 -16.09 0.35 6.71
N GLU A 96 -16.21 -0.63 7.61
CA GLU A 96 -15.42 -1.87 7.58
C GLU A 96 -13.91 -1.58 7.48
N GLU A 97 -13.40 -0.72 8.37
CA GLU A 97 -11.97 -0.41 8.38
C GLU A 97 -11.17 -1.61 8.91
N PRO A 98 -10.19 -2.15 8.15
CA PRO A 98 -9.37 -3.28 8.57
C PRO A 98 -8.66 -3.03 9.90
N THR A 99 -8.69 -4.02 10.79
CA THR A 99 -7.88 -3.98 12.02
C THR A 99 -6.38 -4.18 11.78
N GLY A 100 -6.02 -4.65 10.58
CA GLY A 100 -4.66 -5.07 10.21
C GLY A 100 -4.37 -6.55 10.48
N VAL A 101 -5.24 -7.27 11.21
CA VAL A 101 -5.06 -8.71 11.43
C VAL A 101 -5.60 -9.49 10.22
N VAL A 102 -4.78 -10.37 9.66
CA VAL A 102 -5.22 -11.36 8.65
C VAL A 102 -5.48 -12.68 9.34
N THR A 103 -6.66 -13.25 9.09
CA THR A 103 -7.08 -14.55 9.63
C THR A 103 -7.13 -15.62 8.55
N GLN A 104 -7.34 -15.23 7.29
CA GLN A 104 -7.33 -16.13 6.14
C GLN A 104 -6.73 -15.47 4.90
N VAL A 105 -5.96 -16.26 4.14
CA VAL A 105 -5.43 -15.90 2.83
C VAL A 105 -6.07 -16.77 1.76
N PHE A 106 -6.60 -16.11 0.73
CA PHE A 106 -7.25 -16.77 -0.40
C PHE A 106 -6.43 -16.53 -1.68
N PRO A 107 -5.54 -17.43 -2.10
CA PRO A 107 -5.00 -17.40 -3.45
C PRO A 107 -6.13 -17.52 -4.48
N THR A 108 -6.05 -16.70 -5.52
CA THR A 108 -7.04 -16.67 -6.59
C THR A 108 -6.37 -16.72 -7.96
N SER A 109 -7.16 -17.07 -8.95
CA SER A 109 -6.76 -17.03 -10.35
C SER A 109 -6.70 -15.59 -10.83
N ASN A 110 -5.60 -15.24 -11.51
CA ASN A 110 -5.53 -14.00 -12.29
C ASN A 110 -6.25 -14.19 -13.64
N VAL A 111 -7.44 -13.61 -13.77
CA VAL A 111 -8.26 -13.69 -14.99
C VAL A 111 -7.58 -13.02 -16.19
N ASP A 112 -6.75 -12.00 -15.96
CA ASP A 112 -6.04 -11.30 -17.03
C ASP A 112 -4.96 -12.18 -17.67
N ALA A 113 -4.49 -13.22 -16.95
CA ALA A 113 -3.37 -14.06 -17.35
C ALA A 113 -2.16 -13.23 -17.84
N SER A 114 -1.85 -12.17 -17.10
CA SER A 114 -0.93 -11.10 -17.48
C SER A 114 0.22 -10.97 -16.49
N SER A 115 1.39 -10.56 -16.98
CA SER A 115 2.57 -10.28 -16.16
C SER A 115 2.62 -8.83 -15.63
N LEU A 116 1.59 -8.03 -15.91
CA LEU A 116 1.53 -6.58 -15.61
C LEU A 116 0.23 -6.14 -14.92
N THR A 117 -0.80 -6.97 -14.97
CA THR A 117 -2.12 -6.66 -14.43
C THR A 117 -2.74 -7.90 -13.83
N TYR A 118 -3.66 -7.68 -12.89
CA TYR A 118 -4.48 -8.74 -12.34
C TYR A 118 -5.95 -8.36 -12.25
N THR A 119 -6.79 -9.36 -12.45
CA THR A 119 -8.21 -9.33 -12.10
C THR A 119 -8.52 -10.58 -11.30
N VAL A 120 -9.04 -10.40 -10.08
CA VAL A 120 -9.48 -11.52 -9.24
C VAL A 120 -10.73 -12.15 -9.86
N ASP A 121 -10.75 -13.48 -9.98
CA ASP A 121 -11.94 -14.19 -10.47
C ASP A 121 -13.13 -13.96 -9.53
N GLY A 122 -14.24 -13.47 -10.10
CA GLY A 122 -15.42 -13.09 -9.34
C GLY A 122 -16.10 -14.25 -8.60
N LYS A 123 -16.00 -15.48 -9.11
CA LYS A 123 -16.54 -16.66 -8.39
C LYS A 123 -15.68 -16.99 -7.19
N GLU A 124 -14.38 -16.81 -7.29
CA GLU A 124 -13.43 -17.02 -6.18
C GLU A 124 -13.57 -15.94 -5.11
N MET A 125 -13.75 -14.68 -5.52
CA MET A 125 -14.09 -13.59 -4.61
C MET A 125 -15.41 -13.88 -3.87
N LEU A 126 -16.45 -14.33 -4.57
CA LEU A 126 -17.72 -14.74 -3.97
C LEU A 126 -17.56 -15.90 -2.98
N ARG A 127 -16.65 -16.85 -3.24
CA ARG A 127 -16.32 -17.94 -2.30
C ARG A 127 -15.62 -17.40 -1.06
N ALA A 128 -14.63 -16.52 -1.24
CA ALA A 128 -13.88 -15.92 -0.15
C ALA A 128 -14.81 -15.08 0.76
N MET A 129 -15.68 -14.25 0.18
CA MET A 129 -16.67 -13.48 0.94
C MET A 129 -17.56 -14.39 1.80
N ARG A 130 -18.12 -15.46 1.22
CA ARG A 130 -18.93 -16.43 2.00
C ARG A 130 -18.14 -17.08 3.13
N SER A 131 -16.88 -17.44 2.89
CA SER A 131 -16.01 -18.01 3.92
C SER A 131 -15.74 -17.04 5.08
N MET A 132 -15.76 -15.74 4.80
CA MET A 132 -15.61 -14.70 5.82
C MET A 132 -16.90 -14.45 6.59
N ASP A 133 -18.04 -14.43 5.89
CA ASP A 133 -19.35 -14.33 6.52
C ASP A 133 -19.59 -15.45 7.54
N GLU A 134 -19.14 -16.68 7.24
CA GLU A 134 -19.26 -17.85 8.12
C GLU A 134 -18.58 -17.67 9.49
N VAL A 135 -17.55 -16.83 9.58
CA VAL A 135 -16.82 -16.52 10.81
C VAL A 135 -17.07 -15.11 11.33
N GLY A 136 -17.99 -14.36 10.70
CA GLY A 136 -18.32 -12.99 11.09
C GLY A 136 -17.22 -11.97 10.77
N GLU A 137 -16.41 -12.24 9.76
CA GLU A 137 -15.33 -11.38 9.28
C GLU A 137 -15.59 -10.91 7.84
N VAL A 138 -14.70 -10.10 7.26
CA VAL A 138 -14.84 -9.56 5.91
C VAL A 138 -13.55 -9.68 5.11
N LEU A 139 -13.62 -9.40 3.81
CA LEU A 139 -12.43 -9.16 3.01
C LEU A 139 -11.85 -7.79 3.35
N VAL A 140 -10.62 -7.78 3.85
CA VAL A 140 -9.92 -6.58 4.34
C VAL A 140 -8.85 -6.08 3.37
N GLY A 141 -8.59 -6.84 2.30
CA GLY A 141 -7.53 -6.50 1.37
C GLY A 141 -7.37 -7.48 0.21
N CYS A 142 -6.41 -7.15 -0.64
CA CYS A 142 -5.91 -8.04 -1.67
C CYS A 142 -4.39 -8.04 -1.67
N TRP A 143 -3.83 -9.04 -2.34
CA TRP A 143 -2.41 -9.11 -2.61
C TRP A 143 -2.18 -9.47 -4.08
N HIS A 144 -1.08 -8.99 -4.65
CA HIS A 144 -0.62 -9.42 -5.96
C HIS A 144 0.91 -9.39 -6.07
N SER A 145 1.45 -10.09 -7.06
CA SER A 145 2.88 -10.11 -7.31
C SER A 145 3.26 -9.22 -8.48
N HIS A 146 4.33 -8.46 -8.33
CA HIS A 146 5.06 -7.86 -9.44
C HIS A 146 6.17 -8.80 -9.87
N THR A 147 6.14 -9.22 -11.14
CA THR A 147 7.09 -10.21 -11.67
C THR A 147 8.51 -9.66 -11.86
N HIS A 148 8.63 -8.37 -12.22
CA HIS A 148 9.91 -7.74 -12.58
C HIS A 148 10.09 -6.31 -12.01
N THR A 149 9.11 -5.79 -11.28
CA THR A 149 9.12 -4.41 -10.76
C THR A 149 9.14 -4.41 -9.24
N GLU A 150 9.52 -3.26 -8.67
CA GLU A 150 9.59 -3.08 -7.22
C GLU A 150 8.24 -3.36 -6.55
N ALA A 151 8.30 -3.75 -5.27
CA ALA A 151 7.12 -3.89 -4.43
C ALA A 151 6.61 -2.50 -4.05
N TYR A 152 5.99 -1.82 -5.01
CA TYR A 152 5.42 -0.49 -4.87
C TYR A 152 4.29 -0.33 -5.90
N PRO A 153 3.15 0.28 -5.54
CA PRO A 153 1.99 0.34 -6.43
C PRO A 153 2.29 1.04 -7.75
N SER A 154 1.90 0.41 -8.86
CA SER A 154 1.89 1.03 -10.19
C SER A 154 0.70 2.01 -10.32
N PRO A 155 0.71 2.90 -11.33
CA PRO A 155 -0.45 3.73 -11.61
C PRO A 155 -1.74 2.94 -11.88
N THR A 156 -1.63 1.71 -12.40
CA THR A 156 -2.79 0.83 -12.62
C THR A 156 -3.32 0.31 -11.30
N ASP A 157 -2.45 -0.11 -10.37
CA ASP A 157 -2.86 -0.57 -9.04
C ASP A 157 -3.62 0.51 -8.28
N VAL A 158 -3.13 1.76 -8.31
CA VAL A 158 -3.80 2.89 -7.65
C VAL A 158 -5.20 3.13 -8.24
N ARG A 159 -5.37 2.99 -9.56
CA ARG A 159 -6.69 3.12 -10.21
C ARG A 159 -7.63 1.98 -9.81
N THR A 160 -7.15 0.75 -9.83
CA THR A 160 -7.93 -0.43 -9.42
C THR A 160 -8.35 -0.33 -7.95
N ALA A 161 -7.45 0.19 -7.09
CA ALA A 161 -7.70 0.34 -5.67
C ALA A 161 -8.85 1.32 -5.33
N ALA A 162 -9.22 2.21 -6.25
CA ALA A 162 -10.35 3.12 -6.05
C ALA A 162 -11.69 2.39 -5.88
N ALA A 163 -11.80 1.14 -6.34
CA ALA A 163 -13.00 0.32 -6.14
C ALA A 163 -13.18 -0.13 -4.67
N ASN A 164 -12.07 -0.28 -3.92
CA ASN A 164 -12.09 -0.69 -2.52
C ASN A 164 -11.14 0.20 -1.70
N PRO A 165 -11.53 1.45 -1.39
CA PRO A 165 -10.64 2.43 -0.76
C PRO A 165 -10.25 2.09 0.69
N ASN A 166 -10.99 1.17 1.33
CA ASN A 166 -10.73 0.72 2.69
C ASN A 166 -9.91 -0.57 2.75
N TRP A 167 -9.35 -1.04 1.64
CA TRP A 167 -8.54 -2.26 1.64
C TRP A 167 -7.06 -2.00 1.94
N ILE A 168 -6.39 -3.02 2.46
CA ILE A 168 -4.93 -3.10 2.50
C ILE A 168 -4.47 -3.85 1.24
N TYR A 169 -3.52 -3.26 0.52
CA TYR A 169 -2.97 -3.79 -0.73
C TYR A 169 -1.55 -4.28 -0.49
N VAL A 170 -1.34 -5.58 -0.60
CA VAL A 170 -0.01 -6.19 -0.45
C VAL A 170 0.59 -6.43 -1.83
N ILE A 171 1.84 -6.03 -2.01
CA ILE A 171 2.58 -6.21 -3.26
C ILE A 171 3.83 -7.02 -2.96
N VAL A 172 3.99 -8.12 -3.70
CA VAL A 172 5.18 -8.98 -3.64
C VAL A 172 6.01 -8.78 -4.90
N SER A 173 7.21 -8.22 -4.76
CA SER A 173 8.17 -8.18 -5.85
C SER A 173 8.95 -9.49 -5.94
N LEU A 174 8.92 -10.10 -7.12
CA LEU A 174 9.75 -11.26 -7.50
C LEU A 174 10.96 -10.85 -8.36
N LYS A 175 11.25 -9.56 -8.40
CA LYS A 175 12.33 -8.99 -9.20
C LYS A 175 13.67 -9.72 -8.92
N PRO A 176 14.32 -10.35 -9.91
CA PRO A 176 15.49 -11.21 -9.69
C PRO A 176 16.65 -10.54 -8.95
N GLU A 177 16.83 -9.23 -9.15
CA GLU A 177 17.89 -8.44 -8.53
C GLU A 177 17.79 -8.39 -6.99
N HIS A 178 16.63 -8.69 -6.41
CA HIS A 178 16.48 -8.79 -4.96
C HIS A 178 17.11 -10.07 -4.38
N GLY A 179 17.28 -11.12 -5.18
CA GLY A 179 17.72 -12.45 -4.72
C GLY A 179 16.70 -13.23 -3.87
N GLN A 180 15.68 -12.55 -3.35
CA GLN A 180 14.57 -13.10 -2.56
C GLN A 180 13.33 -12.21 -2.76
N PRO A 181 12.11 -12.74 -2.53
CA PRO A 181 10.90 -11.95 -2.76
C PRO A 181 10.79 -10.84 -1.70
N VAL A 182 10.27 -9.68 -2.11
CA VAL A 182 10.08 -8.52 -1.22
C VAL A 182 8.58 -8.25 -1.11
N LEU A 183 8.03 -8.40 0.09
CA LEU A 183 6.62 -8.13 0.39
C LEU A 183 6.49 -6.78 1.08
N ARG A 184 5.63 -5.90 0.55
CA ARG A 184 5.27 -4.60 1.15
C ARG A 184 3.76 -4.39 1.10
N ALA A 185 3.22 -3.57 2.00
CA ALA A 185 1.79 -3.34 2.11
C ALA A 185 1.46 -1.84 2.06
N TYR A 186 0.28 -1.51 1.52
CA TYR A 186 -0.13 -0.14 1.24
C TYR A 186 -1.61 0.09 1.53
N ARG A 187 -1.92 1.30 1.99
CA ARG A 187 -3.23 1.92 1.89
C ARG A 187 -3.23 2.86 0.70
N MET A 188 -4.23 2.73 -0.15
CA MET A 188 -4.42 3.59 -1.32
C MET A 188 -5.82 4.18 -1.27
N ARG A 189 -5.93 5.43 -0.82
CA ARG A 189 -7.21 6.11 -0.61
C ARG A 189 -7.10 7.57 -1.00
N ASP A 190 -8.08 8.07 -1.75
CA ASP A 190 -8.17 9.47 -2.18
C ASP A 190 -6.88 9.98 -2.89
N GLY A 191 -6.26 9.09 -3.68
CA GLY A 191 -5.00 9.39 -4.39
C GLY A 191 -3.74 9.40 -3.51
N VAL A 192 -3.87 9.11 -2.22
CA VAL A 192 -2.76 9.02 -1.26
C VAL A 192 -2.33 7.56 -1.13
N ILE A 193 -1.03 7.32 -1.32
CA ILE A 193 -0.39 6.03 -1.05
C ILE A 193 0.34 6.14 0.29
N ALA A 194 -0.10 5.37 1.28
CA ALA A 194 0.55 5.27 2.58
C ALA A 194 1.04 3.83 2.79
N GLU A 195 2.33 3.67 3.11
CA GLU A 195 2.88 2.37 3.42
C GLU A 195 2.35 1.86 4.77
N VAL A 196 2.04 0.57 4.81
CA VAL A 196 1.56 -0.17 5.97
C VAL A 196 2.74 -1.00 6.47
N ALA A 197 3.09 -0.88 7.75
CA ALA A 197 4.06 -1.78 8.35
C ALA A 197 3.54 -3.22 8.31
N VAL A 198 4.41 -4.17 7.97
CA VAL A 198 4.09 -5.61 7.96
C VAL A 198 4.80 -6.28 9.13
N ASP A 199 4.05 -7.03 9.92
CA ASP A 199 4.55 -7.83 11.04
C ASP A 199 4.20 -9.30 10.79
N VAL A 200 5.23 -10.14 10.67
CA VAL A 200 5.06 -11.58 10.50
C VAL A 200 5.16 -12.23 11.87
N VAL A 201 4.01 -12.62 12.41
CA VAL A 201 3.90 -13.23 13.73
C VAL A 201 4.10 -14.74 13.64
N GLY A 202 5.10 -15.27 14.38
CA GLY A 202 5.43 -16.70 14.38
C GLY A 202 6.88 -17.02 14.70
#